data_AF-A0AAN0VJK6-F1
#
_entry.id   AF-A0AAN0VJK6-F1
#
_cell.length_a   1.000
_cell.length_b   1.000
_cell.length_c   1.000
_cell.angle_alpha   90.00
_cell.angle_beta   90.00
_cell.angle_gamma   90.00
#
_symmetry.space_group_name_H-M   'P 1'
#
loop_
_entity.id
_entity.type
_entity.pdbx_description
1 polymer ?
#
loop_
_entity_poly.entity_id
_entity_poly.type
_entity_poly.pdbx_seq_one_letter_code
_entity_poly.pdbx_strand_id
1 'polypeptide(L)'
;MHEAFFEAGKGWELGPDWPGARCGAKTRQGTHCQNPAMRGKARCRNHGGKSTGAKTAEGLAKLETLHLKHGRFTKAAKAEAKRRAQIGREIRAELRDIEKEAIAAGTLGKDWREMFKP
;
A
#
# COMPACT_ATOMS: atom_id res chain seq x y z
N MET A 1 -42.62 6.03 38.37
CA MET A 1 -41.39 5.80 37.56
C MET A 1 -41.57 6.62 36.29
N HIS A 2 -40.72 7.61 35.99
CA HIS A 2 -41.02 8.59 34.94
C HIS A 2 -40.71 7.98 33.55
N GLU A 3 -41.75 7.49 32.87
CA GLU A 3 -41.70 6.96 31.50
C GLU A 3 -40.93 7.89 30.54
N ALA A 4 -41.13 9.20 30.70
CA ALA A 4 -40.50 10.24 29.88
C ALA A 4 -38.95 10.24 29.97
N PHE A 5 -38.36 9.89 31.11
CA PHE A 5 -36.90 9.77 31.22
C PHE A 5 -36.38 8.53 30.50
N PHE A 6 -37.12 7.41 30.52
CA PHE A 6 -36.75 6.20 29.79
C PHE A 6 -36.83 6.40 28.29
N GLU A 7 -37.91 7.03 27.79
CA GLU A 7 -38.03 7.32 26.36
C GLU A 7 -36.96 8.30 25.86
N ALA A 8 -36.61 9.33 26.63
CA ALA A 8 -35.49 10.21 26.29
C ALA A 8 -34.12 9.48 26.32
N GLY A 9 -33.99 8.44 27.14
CA GLY A 9 -32.77 7.63 27.28
C GLY A 9 -32.48 6.69 26.12
N LYS A 10 -33.51 6.17 25.44
CA LYS A 10 -33.36 5.19 24.35
C LYS A 10 -32.45 5.66 23.20
N GLY A 11 -32.44 6.95 22.88
CA GLY A 11 -31.55 7.50 21.85
C GLY A 11 -30.05 7.46 22.22
N TRP A 12 -29.73 7.29 23.50
CA TRP A 12 -28.36 7.23 24.02
C TRP A 12 -27.93 5.80 24.37
N GLU A 13 -28.82 4.82 24.24
CA GLU A 13 -28.48 3.41 24.43
C GLU A 13 -27.54 2.95 23.31
N LEU A 14 -26.43 2.31 23.71
CA LEU A 14 -25.46 1.77 22.77
C LEU A 14 -25.97 0.45 22.16
N GLY A 15 -27.01 0.54 21.32
CA GLY A 15 -27.63 -0.56 20.57
C GLY A 15 -27.24 -0.62 19.09
N PRO A 16 -27.73 -1.60 18.32
CA PRO A 16 -27.46 -1.71 16.88
C PRO A 16 -27.77 -0.42 16.09
N ASP A 17 -28.83 0.28 16.48
CA ASP A 17 -29.34 1.49 15.81
C ASP A 17 -28.78 2.81 16.37
N TRP A 18 -27.74 2.76 17.20
CA TRP A 18 -27.13 3.97 17.75
C TRP A 18 -26.58 4.85 16.61
N PRO A 19 -26.95 6.14 16.55
CA PRO A 19 -26.62 7.00 15.40
C PRO A 19 -25.13 7.38 15.30
N GLY A 20 -24.34 7.12 16.34
CA GLY A 20 -22.92 7.47 16.35
C GLY A 20 -22.01 6.48 15.60
N ALA A 21 -20.81 6.93 15.26
CA ALA A 21 -19.83 6.09 14.56
C ALA A 21 -19.31 4.96 15.45
N ARG A 22 -19.45 3.71 14.98
CA ARG A 22 -18.88 2.52 15.62
C ARG A 22 -17.40 2.36 15.27
N CYS A 23 -16.63 1.78 16.18
CA CYS A 23 -15.20 1.54 15.96
C CYS A 23 -14.91 0.63 14.76
N GLY A 24 -15.65 -0.48 14.62
CA GLY A 24 -15.52 -1.39 13.48
C GLY A 24 -14.16 -2.10 13.35
N ALA A 25 -13.27 -2.02 14.34
CA ALA A 25 -12.01 -2.78 14.31
C ALA A 25 -12.30 -4.28 14.52
N LYS A 26 -11.54 -5.15 13.85
CA LYS A 26 -11.65 -6.61 14.05
C LYS A 26 -11.22 -6.97 15.48
N THR A 27 -12.13 -7.59 16.23
CA THR A 27 -11.86 -8.08 17.59
C THR A 27 -11.12 -9.41 17.55
N ARG A 28 -10.67 -9.88 18.73
CA ARG A 28 -10.07 -11.23 18.87
C ARG A 28 -11.01 -12.37 18.46
N GLN A 29 -12.33 -12.16 18.58
CA GLN A 29 -13.34 -13.11 18.16
C GLN A 29 -13.65 -13.04 16.66
N GLY A 30 -12.96 -12.18 15.91
CA GLY A 30 -13.16 -12.01 14.47
C GLY A 30 -14.33 -11.11 14.07
N THR A 31 -15.16 -10.70 15.02
CA THR A 31 -16.29 -9.78 14.82
C THR A 31 -15.85 -8.31 14.80
N HIS A 32 -16.70 -7.42 14.30
CA HIS A 32 -16.45 -5.97 14.32
C HIS A 32 -16.73 -5.37 15.70
N CYS A 33 -15.85 -4.49 16.17
CA CYS A 33 -16.00 -3.82 17.46
C CYS A 33 -17.19 -2.85 17.47
N GLN A 34 -18.12 -3.09 18.39
CA GLN A 34 -19.34 -2.30 18.60
C GLN A 34 -19.17 -1.10 19.55
N ASN A 35 -17.98 -0.91 20.14
CA ASN A 35 -17.74 0.26 20.98
C ASN A 35 -17.85 1.56 20.18
N PRO A 36 -18.36 2.63 20.80
CA PRO A 36 -18.38 3.95 20.17
C PRO A 36 -16.95 4.39 19.80
N ALA A 37 -16.80 4.93 18.59
CA ALA A 37 -15.56 5.58 18.20
C ALA A 37 -15.35 6.85 19.04
N MET A 38 -14.10 7.23 19.26
CA MET A 38 -13.82 8.50 19.92
C MET A 38 -14.25 9.67 19.02
N ARG A 39 -14.72 10.77 19.62
CA ARG A 39 -15.14 11.97 18.87
C ARG A 39 -14.05 12.41 17.88
N GLY A 40 -14.42 12.57 16.61
CA GLY A 40 -13.51 12.98 15.53
C GLY A 40 -12.50 11.91 15.10
N LYS A 41 -12.67 10.65 15.52
CA LYS A 41 -11.78 9.53 15.17
C LYS A 41 -12.55 8.33 14.68
N ALA A 42 -11.89 7.48 13.90
CA ALA A 42 -12.50 6.26 13.36
C ALA A 42 -12.56 5.09 14.36
N ARG A 43 -11.77 5.11 15.44
CA ARG A 43 -11.60 3.96 16.35
C ARG A 43 -11.91 4.32 17.80
N CYS A 44 -12.31 3.32 18.59
CA CYS A 44 -12.50 3.46 20.03
C CYS A 44 -11.17 3.49 20.78
N ARG A 45 -11.22 3.83 22.07
CA ARG A 45 -10.06 3.88 22.98
C ARG A 45 -9.19 2.62 22.93
N ASN A 46 -9.79 1.44 22.82
CA ASN A 46 -9.08 0.15 22.88
C ASN A 46 -8.46 -0.25 21.53
N HIS A 47 -8.95 0.29 20.41
CA HIS A 47 -8.48 -0.05 19.07
C HIS A 47 -7.72 1.12 18.41
N GLY A 48 -6.96 1.86 19.21
CA GLY A 48 -6.08 2.93 18.72
C GLY A 48 -6.72 4.31 18.62
N GLY A 49 -7.94 4.52 19.11
CA GLY A 49 -8.54 5.87 19.19
C GLY A 49 -7.71 6.86 20.02
N LYS A 50 -7.00 6.38 21.05
CA LYS A 50 -6.04 7.21 21.80
C LYS A 50 -4.73 7.47 21.06
N SER A 51 -4.44 6.71 20.00
CA SER A 51 -3.22 6.91 19.22
C SER A 51 -3.27 8.24 18.48
N THR A 52 -2.16 8.95 18.52
CA THR A 52 -1.94 10.23 17.83
C THR A 52 -0.99 10.06 16.64
N GLY A 53 -0.40 8.87 16.46
CA GLY A 53 0.66 8.61 15.49
C GLY A 53 1.97 9.31 15.85
N ALA A 54 3.04 9.03 15.10
CA ALA A 54 4.27 9.81 15.19
C ALA A 54 4.03 11.19 14.59
N LYS A 55 4.38 12.24 15.34
CA LYS A 55 4.24 13.65 14.92
C LYS A 55 5.57 14.35 14.65
N THR A 56 6.66 13.79 15.14
CA THR A 56 8.00 14.34 14.98
C THR A 56 8.68 13.77 13.74
N ALA A 57 9.57 14.55 13.13
CA ALA A 57 10.37 14.09 11.99
C ALA A 57 11.17 12.82 12.34
N GLU A 58 11.78 12.79 13.53
CA GLU A 58 12.50 11.62 14.04
C GLU A 58 11.58 10.38 14.18
N GLY A 59 10.37 10.57 14.72
CA GLY A 59 9.41 9.48 14.87
C GLY A 59 8.94 8.91 13.53
N LEU A 60 8.74 9.77 12.53
CA LEU A 60 8.39 9.36 11.17
C LEU A 60 9.54 8.63 10.48
N ALA A 61 10.77 9.13 10.60
CA ALA A 61 11.96 8.47 10.09
C ALA A 61 12.18 7.09 10.72
N LYS A 62 11.93 6.96 12.03
CA LYS A 62 11.98 5.66 12.72
C LYS A 62 10.92 4.69 12.19
N LEU A 63 9.69 5.15 11.92
CA LEU A 63 8.65 4.31 11.32
C LEU A 63 9.00 3.87 9.89
N GLU A 64 9.66 4.75 9.12
CA GLU A 64 10.12 4.43 7.76
C GLU A 64 11.18 3.32 7.79
N THR A 65 12.17 3.42 8.67
CA THR A 65 13.23 2.40 8.80
C THR A 65 12.71 1.08 9.36
N LEU A 66 11.81 1.12 10.35
CA LEU A 66 11.22 -0.09 10.95
C LEU A 66 10.47 -0.97 9.95
N HIS A 67 9.78 -0.37 8.97
CA HIS A 67 9.04 -1.12 7.95
C HIS A 67 9.88 -1.48 6.72
N LEU A 68 11.16 -1.10 6.68
CA LEU A 68 12.07 -1.40 5.60
C LEU A 68 12.60 -2.84 5.74
N LYS A 69 12.03 -3.78 4.97
CA LYS A 69 12.52 -5.18 4.95
C LYS A 69 13.72 -5.38 4.03
N HIS A 70 13.58 -4.99 2.76
CA HIS A 70 14.57 -5.26 1.71
C HIS A 70 14.80 -4.06 0.77
N GLY A 71 14.19 -2.89 1.02
CA GLY A 71 14.40 -1.66 0.24
C GLY A 71 13.79 -1.60 -1.17
N ARG A 72 13.61 -2.73 -1.86
CA ARG A 72 13.13 -2.78 -3.27
C ARG A 72 11.80 -2.07 -3.56
N PHE A 73 10.94 -1.89 -2.56
CA PHE A 73 9.64 -1.23 -2.75
C PHE A 73 9.60 0.25 -2.33
N THR A 74 10.73 0.84 -1.92
CA THR A 74 10.80 2.28 -1.69
C THR A 74 10.53 3.03 -2.99
N LYS A 75 10.06 4.29 -2.88
CA LYS A 75 9.81 5.15 -4.05
C LYS A 75 11.06 5.28 -4.92
N ALA A 76 12.23 5.49 -4.29
CA ALA A 76 13.51 5.61 -4.97
C ALA A 76 13.91 4.32 -5.71
N ALA A 77 13.84 3.16 -5.05
CA ALA A 77 14.19 1.88 -5.67
C ALA A 77 13.27 1.54 -6.87
N LYS A 78 11.97 1.85 -6.76
CA LYS A 78 11.02 1.68 -7.87
C LYS A 78 11.33 2.61 -9.04
N ALA A 79 11.68 3.87 -8.77
CA ALA A 79 12.05 4.83 -9.80
C ALA A 79 13.31 4.38 -10.55
N GLU A 80 14.34 3.94 -9.82
CA GLU A 80 15.58 3.44 -10.44
C GLU A 80 15.34 2.15 -11.23
N ALA A 81 14.52 1.23 -10.71
CA ALA A 81 14.14 0.02 -11.45
C ALA A 81 13.42 0.38 -12.77
N LYS A 82 12.54 1.38 -12.76
CA LYS A 82 11.85 1.87 -13.97
C LYS A 82 12.84 2.48 -14.95
N ARG A 83 13.79 3.30 -14.48
CA ARG A 83 14.86 3.90 -15.30
C ARG A 83 15.71 2.83 -15.96
N ARG A 84 16.22 1.87 -15.19
CA ARG A 84 17.02 0.74 -15.71
C ARG A 84 16.25 -0.09 -16.74
N ALA A 85 14.96 -0.33 -16.49
CA ALA A 85 14.11 -1.05 -17.45
C ALA A 85 13.92 -0.27 -18.75
N GLN A 86 13.80 1.06 -18.70
CA GLN A 86 13.72 1.91 -19.89
C GLN A 86 15.02 1.86 -20.70
N ILE A 87 16.16 2.09 -20.07
CA ILE A 87 17.48 2.03 -20.72
C ILE A 87 17.68 0.64 -21.38
N GLY A 88 17.34 -0.44 -20.66
CA GLY A 88 17.43 -1.78 -21.23
C GLY A 88 16.50 -2.02 -22.42
N ARG A 89 15.34 -1.33 -22.49
CA ARG A 89 14.45 -1.41 -23.67
C ARG A 89 15.05 -0.67 -24.86
N GLU A 90 15.65 0.50 -24.63
CA GLU A 90 16.31 1.32 -25.66
C GLU A 90 17.49 0.55 -26.27
N ILE A 91 18.41 0.07 -25.43
CA ILE A 91 19.57 -0.73 -25.88
C ILE A 91 19.10 -1.95 -26.69
N ARG A 92 18.08 -2.68 -26.23
CA ARG A 92 17.55 -3.83 -26.98
C ARG A 92 16.85 -3.43 -28.28
N ALA A 93 16.32 -2.22 -28.39
CA ALA A 93 15.74 -1.73 -29.64
C ALA A 93 16.85 -1.41 -30.63
N GLU A 94 17.85 -0.65 -30.22
CA GLU A 94 19.02 -0.31 -31.04
C GLU A 94 19.75 -1.57 -31.53
N LEU A 95 20.01 -2.54 -30.64
CA LEU A 95 20.64 -3.80 -31.03
C LEU A 95 19.83 -4.57 -32.08
N ARG A 96 18.49 -4.53 -32.01
CA ARG A 96 17.64 -5.18 -33.03
C ARG A 96 17.70 -4.47 -34.37
N ASP A 97 17.82 -3.14 -34.36
CA ASP A 97 17.88 -2.36 -35.59
C ASP A 97 19.24 -2.55 -36.27
N ILE A 98 20.34 -2.52 -35.50
CA ILE A 98 21.69 -2.87 -35.97
C ILE A 98 21.72 -4.29 -36.53
N GLU A 99 21.10 -5.26 -35.84
CA GLU A 99 21.03 -6.64 -36.31
C GLU A 99 20.31 -6.74 -37.67
N LYS A 100 19.17 -6.05 -37.82
CA LYS A 100 18.43 -6.03 -39.09
C LYS A 100 19.26 -5.41 -40.21
N GLU A 101 19.94 -4.30 -39.96
CA GLU A 101 20.80 -3.63 -40.93
C GLU A 101 21.96 -4.52 -41.37
N ALA A 102 22.62 -5.20 -40.41
CA ALA A 102 23.72 -6.11 -40.72
C ALA A 102 23.26 -7.32 -41.54
N ILE A 103 22.09 -7.87 -41.25
CA ILE A 103 21.49 -8.94 -42.07
C ILE A 103 21.15 -8.43 -43.47
N ALA A 104 20.54 -7.24 -43.59
CA ALA A 104 20.16 -6.66 -44.88
C ALA A 104 21.37 -6.31 -45.75
N ALA A 105 22.46 -5.85 -45.13
CA ALA A 105 23.74 -5.58 -45.81
C ALA A 105 24.51 -6.86 -46.18
N GLY A 106 24.06 -8.03 -45.71
CA GLY A 106 24.73 -9.31 -45.93
C GLY A 106 26.03 -9.49 -45.12
N THR A 107 26.33 -8.59 -44.19
CA THR A 107 27.50 -8.69 -43.30
C THR A 107 27.28 -9.67 -42.15
N LEU A 108 26.02 -9.99 -41.85
CA LEU A 108 25.63 -10.98 -40.85
C LEU A 108 24.69 -12.03 -41.46
N GLY A 109 25.00 -13.32 -41.26
CA GLY A 109 24.13 -14.40 -41.71
C GLY A 109 22.80 -14.42 -40.96
N LYS A 110 21.68 -14.67 -41.64
CA LYS A 110 20.34 -14.66 -41.02
C LYS A 110 20.21 -15.66 -39.85
N ASP A 111 20.93 -16.77 -39.93
CA ASP A 111 20.91 -17.84 -38.93
C ASP A 111 22.09 -17.77 -37.95
N TRP A 112 22.78 -16.62 -37.87
CA TRP A 112 23.98 -16.44 -37.03
C TRP A 112 23.75 -16.83 -35.56
N ARG A 113 22.52 -16.65 -35.05
CA ARG A 113 22.15 -17.02 -33.67
C ARG A 113 22.20 -18.52 -33.42
N GLU A 114 21.94 -19.33 -34.44
CA GLU A 114 22.01 -20.79 -34.36
C GLU A 114 23.45 -21.28 -34.14
N MET A 115 24.44 -20.50 -34.59
CA MET A 115 25.87 -20.82 -34.43
C MET A 115 26.34 -20.77 -32.97
N PHE A 116 25.55 -20.17 -32.07
CA PHE A 116 25.89 -19.98 -30.65
C PHE A 116 24.85 -20.59 -29.71
N LYS A 117 23.92 -21.41 -30.23
CA LYS A 117 23.06 -22.20 -29.35
C LYS A 117 23.91 -23.27 -28.64
N PRO A 118 23.73 -23.49 -27.31
CA PRO A 118 24.43 -24.54 -26.58
C PRO A 118 24.13 -25.94 -27.11
#